data_AF-A0A8S9FV76-F1
#
_entry.id   AF-A0A8S9FV76-F1
#
_cell.length_a   1.000
_cell.length_b   1.000
_cell.length_c   1.000
_cell.angle_alpha   90.00
_cell.angle_beta   90.00
_cell.angle_gamma   90.00
#
_symmetry.space_group_name_H-M   'P 1'
#
loop_
_entity.id
_entity.type
_entity.pdbx_description
1 polymer ?
#
loop_
_entity_poly.entity_id
_entity_poly.type
_entity_poly.pdbx_seq_one_letter_code
_entity_poly.pdbx_strand_id
1 'polypeptide(L)'
;MSRRLSIFYSVLLLIFASPSLLSPVTGDLAGDRQALLDFLNNITHPRSLAWNASSPICATWSGVTCNRDNTRVTALHLPGASLLLQPR
;
A
#
# COMPACT_ATOMS: atom_id res chain seq x y z
N MET A 1 -10.23 41.08 20.18
CA MET A 1 -9.00 40.27 20.22
C MET A 1 -9.19 38.87 20.83
N SER A 2 -9.80 38.75 22.01
CA SER A 2 -9.88 37.49 22.79
C SER A 2 -10.58 36.30 22.12
N ARG A 3 -11.69 36.52 21.40
CA ARG A 3 -12.45 35.44 20.73
C ARG A 3 -11.66 34.77 19.60
N ARG A 4 -10.87 35.53 18.84
CA ARG A 4 -10.02 34.99 17.78
C ARG A 4 -8.89 34.14 18.37
N LEU A 5 -8.26 34.62 19.45
CA LEU A 5 -7.21 33.90 20.17
C LEU A 5 -7.72 32.57 20.76
N SER A 6 -8.96 32.57 21.28
CA SER A 6 -9.62 31.36 21.78
C SER A 6 -9.88 30.32 20.70
N ILE A 7 -10.25 30.75 19.48
CA ILE A 7 -10.45 29.83 18.34
C ILE A 7 -9.13 29.20 17.92
N PHE A 8 -8.06 30.02 17.80
CA PHE A 8 -6.73 29.51 17.48
C PHE A 8 -6.24 28.46 18.49
N TYR A 9 -6.45 28.71 19.79
CA TYR A 9 -6.05 27.78 20.84
C TYR A 9 -6.86 26.48 20.82
N SER A 10 -8.17 26.56 20.57
CA SER A 10 -9.03 25.38 20.44
C SER A 10 -8.65 24.50 19.25
N VAL A 11 -8.31 25.10 18.11
CA VAL A 11 -7.87 24.36 16.92
C VAL A 11 -6.52 23.69 17.19
N LEU A 12 -5.58 24.40 17.83
CA LEU A 12 -4.28 23.84 18.19
C LEU A 12 -4.43 22.63 19.12
N LEU A 13 -5.28 22.73 20.16
CA LEU A 13 -5.56 21.61 21.07
C LEU A 13 -6.14 20.40 20.35
N LEU A 14 -7.08 20.59 19.42
CA LEU A 14 -7.67 19.49 18.66
C LEU A 14 -6.66 18.77 17.75
N ILE A 15 -5.71 19.50 17.17
CA ILE A 15 -4.65 18.91 16.35
C ILE A 15 -3.69 18.09 17.21
N PHE A 16 -3.21 18.65 18.32
CA PHE A 16 -2.25 17.98 19.21
C PHE A 16 -2.86 16.83 20.03
N ALA A 17 -4.16 16.86 20.29
CA ALA A 17 -4.86 15.79 21.02
C ALA A 17 -5.20 14.57 20.15
N SER A 18 -5.00 14.64 18.83
CA SER A 18 -5.33 13.53 17.94
C SER A 18 -4.24 12.43 17.99
N PRO A 19 -4.55 11.22 18.50
CA PRO A 19 -3.56 10.13 18.60
C PRO A 19 -3.15 9.58 17.22
N SER A 20 -3.88 9.94 16.17
CA SER A 20 -3.64 9.52 14.79
C SER A 20 -2.31 10.02 14.21
N LEU A 21 -1.74 11.09 14.75
CA LEU A 21 -0.46 11.66 14.31
C LEU A 21 0.76 10.85 14.79
N LEU A 22 0.56 9.97 15.78
CA LEU A 22 1.63 9.18 16.40
C LEU A 22 1.69 7.74 15.87
N SER A 23 0.79 7.36 14.97
CA SER A 23 0.83 6.02 14.38
C SER A 23 2.11 5.86 13.55
N PRO A 24 3.01 4.92 13.91
CA PRO A 24 4.15 4.62 13.05
C PRO A 24 3.62 4.14 11.70
N VAL A 25 4.09 4.76 10.61
CA VAL A 25 3.80 4.28 9.25
C VAL A 25 4.53 2.96 9.07
N THR A 26 3.89 1.87 9.47
CA THR A 26 4.36 0.51 9.20
C THR A 26 3.94 0.10 7.80
N GLY A 27 4.81 -0.62 7.09
CA GLY A 27 4.42 -1.28 5.86
C GLY A 27 3.25 -2.22 6.09
N ASP A 28 2.19 -2.10 5.28
CA ASP A 28 1.05 -3.00 5.33
C ASP A 28 1.16 -4.05 4.21
N LEU A 29 1.85 -5.15 4.52
CA LEU A 29 2.01 -6.27 3.59
C LEU A 29 0.66 -6.91 3.23
N ALA A 30 -0.34 -6.84 4.12
CA ALA A 30 -1.67 -7.39 3.85
C ALA A 30 -2.43 -6.51 2.85
N GLY A 31 -2.32 -5.20 2.97
CA GLY A 31 -2.80 -4.23 1.97
C GLY A 31 -2.11 -4.43 0.62
N ASP A 32 -0.78 -4.55 0.61
CA ASP A 32 0.00 -4.80 -0.60
C ASP A 32 -0.44 -6.11 -1.29
N ARG A 33 -0.70 -7.17 -0.52
CA ARG A 33 -1.22 -8.45 -1.02
C ARG A 33 -2.53 -8.27 -1.76
N GLN A 34 -3.48 -7.59 -1.15
CA GLN A 34 -4.79 -7.39 -1.75
C GLN A 34 -4.70 -6.58 -3.04
N ALA A 35 -3.94 -5.48 -3.01
CA ALA A 35 -3.73 -4.63 -4.18
C ALA A 35 -3.08 -5.38 -5.35
N LEU A 36 -2.13 -6.27 -5.08
CA LEU A 36 -1.47 -7.08 -6.11
C LEU A 36 -2.37 -8.17 -6.69
N LEU A 37 -3.22 -8.80 -5.88
CA LEU A 37 -4.23 -9.74 -6.38
C LEU A 37 -5.26 -9.03 -7.25
N ASP A 38 -5.70 -7.84 -6.83
CA ASP A 38 -6.62 -7.00 -7.62
C ASP A 38 -5.97 -6.53 -8.93
N PHE A 39 -4.69 -6.17 -8.88
CA PHE A 39 -3.88 -5.87 -10.07
C PHE A 39 -3.88 -7.07 -11.02
N LEU A 40 -3.62 -8.28 -10.53
CA LEU A 40 -3.61 -9.50 -11.35
C LEU A 40 -4.98 -9.77 -11.99
N ASN A 41 -6.08 -9.50 -11.29
CA ASN A 41 -7.44 -9.68 -11.79
C ASN A 41 -7.86 -8.64 -12.84
N ASN A 42 -7.24 -7.46 -12.87
CA ASN A 42 -7.65 -6.35 -13.77
C ASN A 42 -6.82 -6.26 -15.05
N ILE A 43 -5.85 -7.15 -15.26
CA ILE A 43 -4.90 -7.05 -16.36
C ILE A 43 -4.88 -8.37 -17.12
N THR A 44 -5.05 -8.28 -18.43
CA THR A 44 -4.94 -9.44 -19.33
C THR A 44 -3.47 -9.78 -19.53
N HIS A 45 -2.97 -10.78 -18.82
CA HIS A 45 -1.58 -11.24 -18.95
C HIS A 45 -1.48 -12.47 -19.86
N PRO A 46 -0.65 -12.47 -20.91
CA PRO A 46 -0.38 -13.66 -21.73
C PRO A 46 0.44 -14.73 -21.00
N ARG A 47 1.12 -14.36 -19.91
CA ARG A 47 1.81 -15.27 -18.97
C ARG A 47 1.25 -15.06 -17.57
N SER A 48 0.66 -16.11 -17.00
CA SER A 48 0.15 -16.08 -15.63
C SER A 48 1.28 -15.82 -14.63
N LEU A 49 1.16 -14.76 -13.83
CA LEU A 49 2.05 -14.49 -12.70
C LEU A 49 1.73 -15.52 -11.61
N ALA A 50 2.75 -16.18 -11.05
CA ALA A 50 2.60 -17.19 -10.02
C ALA A 50 2.34 -16.58 -8.62
N TRP A 51 1.44 -15.60 -8.53
CA TRP A 51 1.07 -14.96 -7.27
C TRP A 51 -0.07 -15.75 -6.63
N ASN A 52 0.24 -16.44 -5.54
CA ASN A 52 -0.76 -17.18 -4.77
C ASN A 52 -0.97 -16.51 -3.42
N ALA A 53 -2.23 -16.23 -3.11
CA ALA A 53 -2.66 -15.68 -1.84
C ALA A 53 -2.10 -16.51 -0.65
N SER A 54 -2.13 -17.84 -0.72
CA SER A 54 -1.66 -18.70 0.37
C SER A 54 -0.13 -18.69 0.57
N SER A 55 0.63 -18.03 -0.31
CA SER A 55 2.09 -18.04 -0.29
C SER A 55 2.69 -16.69 0.15
N PRO A 56 3.83 -16.68 0.85
CA PRO A 56 4.45 -15.45 1.36
C PRO A 56 5.00 -14.57 0.23
N ILE A 57 4.47 -13.36 0.08
CA ILE A 57 4.77 -12.41 -1.00
C ILE A 57 6.27 -12.28 -1.27
N CYS A 58 7.04 -11.88 -0.26
CA CYS A 58 8.46 -11.55 -0.42
C CYS A 58 9.37 -12.75 -0.73
N ALA A 59 8.88 -13.98 -0.58
CA ALA A 59 9.69 -15.19 -0.78
C ALA A 59 9.28 -16.00 -2.01
N THR A 60 7.99 -16.01 -2.36
CA THR A 60 7.47 -16.89 -3.43
C THR A 60 6.98 -16.15 -4.65
N TRP A 61 6.64 -14.86 -4.54
CA TRP A 61 6.03 -14.17 -5.68
C TRP A 61 7.09 -13.74 -6.67
N SER A 62 6.95 -14.22 -7.90
CA SER A 62 7.86 -13.89 -8.99
C SER A 62 7.83 -12.40 -9.32
N GLY A 63 9.00 -11.76 -9.39
CA GLY A 63 9.13 -10.37 -9.78
C GLY A 63 8.80 -9.36 -8.67
N VAL A 64 8.50 -9.80 -7.44
CA VAL A 64 8.23 -8.90 -6.31
C VAL A 64 9.52 -8.62 -5.56
N THR A 65 9.79 -7.35 -5.29
CA THR A 65 10.89 -6.91 -4.41
C THR A 65 10.30 -6.30 -3.15
N CYS A 66 10.73 -6.76 -1.99
CA CYS A 66 10.31 -6.23 -0.70
C CYS A 66 11.39 -5.36 -0.05
N ASN A 67 10.99 -4.55 0.93
CA ASN A 67 11.91 -3.87 1.83
C ASN A 67 12.74 -4.89 2.66
N ARG A 68 13.85 -4.46 3.24
CA ARG A 68 14.74 -5.27 4.11
C ARG A 68 14.00 -6.00 5.24
N ASP A 69 12.96 -5.37 5.79
CA ASP A 69 12.17 -5.94 6.89
C ASP A 69 11.04 -6.88 6.41
N ASN A 70 10.89 -7.09 5.09
CA ASN A 70 9.82 -7.87 4.47
C ASN A 70 8.39 -7.42 4.85
N THR A 71 8.22 -6.17 5.30
CA THR A 71 6.93 -5.61 5.72
C THR A 71 6.17 -4.89 4.61
N ARG A 72 6.82 -4.62 3.48
CA ARG A 72 6.24 -3.87 2.36
C ARG A 72 6.87 -4.23 1.03
N VAL A 73 6.07 -4.25 -0.03
CA VAL A 73 6.54 -4.35 -1.41
C VAL A 73 7.06 -3.00 -1.88
N THR A 74 8.28 -2.98 -2.41
CA THR A 74 8.97 -1.75 -2.84
C THR A 74 9.12 -1.67 -4.35
N ALA A 75 9.14 -2.80 -5.07
CA ALA A 75 9.15 -2.82 -6.52
C ALA A 75 8.50 -4.09 -7.09
N LEU A 76 8.01 -3.97 -8.33
CA LEU A 76 7.46 -5.06 -9.12
C LEU A 76 8.15 -5.08 -10.48
N HIS A 77 8.64 -6.25 -10.87
CA HIS A 77 9.29 -6.50 -12.14
C HIS A 77 8.45 -7.49 -12.95
N LEU A 78 7.83 -6.99 -14.01
CA LEU A 78 6.92 -7.74 -14.88
C LEU A 78 7.58 -7.92 -16.26
N PRO A 79 8.32 -9.03 -16.49
CA PRO A 79 9.05 -9.22 -17.73
C PRO A 79 8.11 -9.46 -18.92
N GLY A 80 8.15 -8.56 -19.91
CA GLY A 80 7.47 -8.75 -21.20
C GLY A 80 5.95 -8.69 -21.17
N ALA A 81 5.35 -8.17 -20.10
CA ALA A 81 3.91 -7.96 -20.04
C ALA A 81 3.55 -6.64 -20.75
N SER A 82 2.94 -6.72 -21.93
CA SER A 82 2.11 -5.63 -22.42
C SER A 82 0.90 -5.52 -21.50
N LEU A 83 0.96 -4.61 -20.52
CA LEU A 83 -0.10 -4.36 -19.54
C LEU A 83 -1.27 -3.67 -20.25
N LEU A 84 -2.22 -4.45 -20.74
CA LEU A 84 -3.49 -3.91 -21.21
C LEU A 84 -4.45 -3.89 -20.03
N LEU A 85 -4.95 -2.69 -19.70
CA LEU A 85 -6.07 -2.56 -18.79
C LEU A 85 -7.27 -3.27 -19.41
N GLN A 86 -7.89 -4.19 -18.66
CA GLN A 86 -9.17 -4.73 -19.09
C GLN A 86 -10.23 -3.62 -18.94
N PRO A 87 -11.00 -3.29 -19.99
CA PRO A 87 -12.19 -2.48 -19.82
C PRO A 87 -13.19 -3.33 -19.02
N ARG A 88 -13.36 -3.00 -17.74
CA ARG A 88 -14.43 -3.54 -16.89
C ARG A 88 -15.78 -3.06 -17.40
#